data_AF-A0AAE5LU71-F1
#
_entry.id   AF-A0AAE5LU71-F1
#
_cell.length_a   1.000
_cell.length_b   1.000
_cell.length_c   1.000
_cell.angle_alpha   90.00
_cell.angle_beta   90.00
_cell.angle_gamma   90.00
#
_symmetry.space_group_name_H-M   'P 1'
#
loop_
_entity.id
_entity.type
_entity.pdbx_description
1 polymer ?
#
loop_
_entity_poly.entity_id
_entity_poly.type
_entity_poly.pdbx_seq_one_letter_code
_entity_poly.pdbx_strand_id
1 'polypeptide(L)' 'MAKFIGESGEDELLAYCLAFGIFIGAVLALVLGLIYSSGFIIAMGPTIGIFLGLAAWFILAEEAEYTK' A
#
# COMPACT_ATOMS: atom_id res chain seq x y z
N MET A 1 11.37 16.68 -8.40
CA MET A 1 12.27 17.00 -7.26
C MET A 1 11.37 17.10 -6.06
N ALA A 2 11.58 16.22 -5.07
CA ALA A 2 10.66 15.94 -3.97
C ALA A 2 10.23 17.22 -3.24
N LYS A 3 8.96 17.61 -3.40
CA LYS A 3 8.36 18.75 -2.69
C LYS A 3 7.73 18.22 -1.40
N PHE A 4 8.57 17.90 -0.42
CA PHE A 4 8.17 17.65 0.96
C PHE A 4 7.98 18.99 1.70
N ILE A 5 7.01 19.83 1.31
CA ILE A 5 6.62 21.02 2.11
C ILE A 5 5.13 21.33 1.88
N GLY A 6 4.26 20.80 2.73
CA GLY A 6 3.08 21.51 3.23
C GLY A 6 1.69 21.03 2.80
N GLU A 7 1.16 19.96 3.39
CA GLU A 7 -0.29 19.76 3.63
C GLU A 7 -0.45 18.56 4.58
N SER A 8 -0.86 18.79 5.84
CA SER A 8 -0.90 17.72 6.86
C SER A 8 -1.84 16.54 6.53
N GLY A 9 -2.63 16.64 5.45
CA GLY A 9 -3.56 15.60 5.01
C GLY A 9 -2.98 14.59 4.01
N GLU A 10 -1.99 14.95 3.19
CA GLU A 10 -1.45 14.04 2.15
C GLU A 10 -0.52 12.97 2.74
N ASP A 11 0.28 13.34 3.74
CA ASP A 11 1.14 12.40 4.46
C ASP A 11 0.31 11.37 5.25
N GLU A 12 -0.82 11.80 5.82
CA GLU A 12 -1.78 10.91 6.48
C GLU A 12 -2.44 9.97 5.47
N LEU A 13 -2.84 10.47 4.30
CA LEU A 13 -3.46 9.65 3.25
C LEU A 13 -2.49 8.60 2.69
N LEU A 14 -1.22 8.97 2.46
CA LEU A 14 -0.15 8.06 2.10
C LEU A 14 0.02 6.97 3.17
N ALA A 15 0.15 7.38 4.43
CA ALA A 15 0.34 6.46 5.55
C ALA A 15 -0.83 5.48 5.67
N TYR A 16 -2.07 5.94 5.50
CA TYR A 16 -3.26 5.10 5.49
C TYR A 16 -3.28 4.11 4.31
N CYS A 17 -3.01 4.57 3.09
CA CYS A 17 -2.97 3.70 1.91
C CYS A 17 -1.88 2.64 2.03
N LEU A 18 -0.72 3.02 2.55
CA LEU A 18 0.42 2.12 2.73
C LEU A 18 0.16 1.11 3.85
N ALA A 19 -0.39 1.54 4.99
CA ALA A 19 -0.79 0.65 6.08
C ALA A 19 -1.88 -0.34 5.65
N PHE A 20 -2.88 0.13 4.90
CA PHE A 20 -3.95 -0.70 4.35
C PHE A 20 -3.41 -1.71 3.32
N GLY A 21 -2.55 -1.27 2.41
CA GLY A 21 -1.88 -2.14 1.44
C GLY A 21 -1.06 -3.24 2.11
N ILE A 22 -0.24 -2.89 3.10
CA ILE A 22 0.54 -3.85 3.90
C ILE A 22 -0.38 -4.86 4.60
N PHE A 23 -1.47 -4.40 5.21
CA PHE A 23 -2.42 -5.28 5.90
C PHE A 23 -3.05 -6.29 4.93
N ILE A 24 -3.55 -5.82 3.78
CA ILE A 24 -4.10 -6.71 2.75
C ILE A 24 -3.05 -7.68 2.22
N GLY A 25 -1.85 -7.20 1.91
CA GLY A 25 -0.77 -8.04 1.41
C GLY A 25 -0.35 -9.12 2.41
N ALA A 26 -0.29 -8.77 3.70
CA ALA A 26 0.00 -9.72 4.78
C ALA A 26 -1.12 -10.76 4.92
N VAL A 27 -2.39 -10.36 4.94
CA VAL A 27 -3.54 -11.28 5.02
C VAL A 27 -3.56 -12.23 3.81
N LEU A 28 -3.39 -11.69 2.60
CA LEU A 28 -3.42 -12.48 1.37
C LEU A 28 -2.30 -13.52 1.34
N ALA A 29 -1.10 -13.15 1.74
CA ALA A 29 0.01 -14.08 1.79
C ALA A 29 -0.05 -15.08 2.92
N LEU A 30 -0.69 -14.74 4.04
CA LEU A 30 -0.96 -15.71 5.10
C LEU A 30 -1.96 -16.76 4.59
N VAL A 31 -3.03 -16.34 3.92
CA VAL A 31 -4.03 -17.23 3.32
C VAL A 31 -3.40 -18.11 2.23
N LEU A 32 -2.75 -17.51 1.23
CA LEU A 32 -2.13 -18.24 0.13
C LEU A 32 -0.95 -19.09 0.63
N GLY A 33 -0.12 -18.56 1.51
CA GLY A 33 1.01 -19.26 2.08
C GLY A 33 0.62 -20.49 2.90
N LEU A 34 -0.49 -20.42 3.65
CA LEU A 34 -1.06 -21.58 4.34
C LEU A 34 -1.64 -22.61 3.36
N ILE A 35 -2.34 -22.17 2.30
CA ILE A 35 -2.91 -23.07 1.28
C ILE A 35 -1.80 -23.84 0.54
N TYR A 36 -0.74 -23.15 0.13
CA TYR A 36 0.34 -23.73 -0.66
C TYR A 36 1.50 -24.26 0.18
N SER A 37 1.42 -24.17 1.52
CA SER A 37 2.49 -24.54 2.46
C SER A 37 3.88 -23.97 2.07
N SER A 38 3.89 -22.75 1.54
CA SER A 38 5.10 -22.12 0.98
C SER A 38 5.47 -20.88 1.77
N GLY A 39 6.57 -20.98 2.53
CA GLY A 39 7.11 -19.85 3.30
C GLY A 39 7.57 -18.68 2.42
N PHE A 40 7.90 -18.93 1.14
CA PHE A 40 8.22 -17.88 0.17
C PHE A 40 7.02 -16.96 -0.10
N ILE A 41 5.82 -17.54 -0.23
CA ILE A 41 4.60 -16.77 -0.46
C ILE A 41 4.28 -15.91 0.77
N ILE A 42 4.44 -16.47 1.98
CA ILE A 42 4.26 -15.74 3.24
C ILE A 42 5.19 -14.53 3.33
N ALA A 43 6.46 -14.69 2.91
CA ALA A 43 7.46 -13.63 2.93
C ALA A 43 7.23 -12.54 1.86
N MET A 44 6.67 -12.89 0.70
CA MET A 44 6.43 -11.95 -0.40
C MET A 44 5.15 -11.11 -0.24
N GLY A 45 4.23 -11.54 0.62
CA GLY A 45 2.98 -10.82 0.90
C GLY A 45 3.10 -9.37 1.30
N PRO A 46 3.88 -9.07 2.37
CA PRO A 46 4.11 -7.70 2.80
C PRO A 46 4.69 -6.84 1.68
N THR A 47 5.63 -7.40 0.90
CA THR A 47 6.23 -6.72 -0.26
C THR A 47 5.18 -6.35 -1.30
N ILE A 48 4.32 -7.30 -1.70
CA ILE A 48 3.21 -7.06 -2.63
C ILE A 48 2.22 -6.04 -2.05
N GLY A 49 1.95 -6.10 -0.75
CA GLY A 49 1.09 -5.16 -0.03
C GLY A 49 1.60 -3.72 -0.06
N ILE A 50 2.92 -3.51 0.08
CA ILE A 50 3.53 -2.18 -0.04
C ILE A 50 3.33 -1.62 -1.45
N PHE A 51 3.55 -2.43 -2.49
CA PHE A 51 3.33 -2.00 -3.88
C PHE A 51 1.86 -1.67 -4.16
N LEU A 52 0.92 -2.46 -3.64
CA LEU A 52 -0.51 -2.18 -3.73
C LEU A 52 -0.89 -0.88 -3.01
N GLY A 53 -0.37 -0.65 -1.80
CA GLY A 53 -0.61 0.57 -1.04
C GLY A 53 -0.06 1.82 -1.72
N LEU A 54 1.12 1.71 -2.32
CA LEU A 54 1.70 2.80 -3.13
C LEU A 54 0.87 3.06 -4.40
N ALA A 55 0.45 2.01 -5.10
CA ALA A 55 -0.39 2.16 -6.29
C ALA A 55 -1.74 2.82 -5.97
N ALA A 56 -2.36 2.44 -4.85
CA ALA A 56 -3.60 3.07 -4.37
C ALA A 56 -3.41 4.55 -4.04
N TRP A 57 -2.29 4.92 -3.41
CA TRP A 57 -1.97 6.32 -3.15
C TRP A 57 -1.79 7.13 -4.44
N PHE A 58 -1.08 6.61 -5.45
CA PHE A 58 -0.92 7.31 -6.73
C PHE A 58 -2.27 7.59 -7.41
N ILE A 59 -3.19 6.63 -7.41
CA ILE A 59 -4.53 6.81 -7.99
C ILE A 59 -5.31 7.88 -7.24
N LEU A 60 -5.30 7.83 -5.91
CA LEU A 60 -6.03 8.79 -5.07
C LEU A 60 -5.41 10.19 -5.13
N ALA A 61 -4.09 10.29 -5.24
CA ALA A 61 -3.38 11.55 -5.43
C ALA A 61 -3.73 12.18 -6.78
N GLU A 62 -3.79 11.38 -7.87
CA GLU A 62 -4.24 11.86 -9.18
C GLU A 62 -5.71 12.36 -9.16
N GLU A 63 -6.62 11.67 -8.47
CA GLU A 63 -8.02 12.12 -8.34
C GLU A 63 -8.17 13.40 -7.49
N ALA A 64 -7.36 13.54 -6.44
CA ALA A 64 -7.35 14.74 -5.60
C ALA A 64 -6.87 15.99 -6.36
N GLU A 65 -5.93 15.84 -7.30
CA GLU A 65 -5.40 16.94 -8.10
C GLU A 65 -6.38 17.37 -9.23
N TYR A 66 -7.13 16.42 -9.81
CA TYR A 66 -8.12 16.70 -10.86
C TYR A 66 -9.40 17.41 -10.40
N THR A 67 -9.63 17.52 -9.08
CA THR A 67 -10.84 18.11 -8.49
C THR A 67 -10.64 19.57 -8.04
N LYS A 68 -9.43 20.14 -8.22
CA LYS A 68 -9.12 21.57 -7.98
C LYS A 68 -9.20 22.39 -9.27
#